data_AF-A0A022QN52-F1
#
_entry.id   AF-A0A022QN52-F1
#
_cell.length_a   1.000
_cell.length_b   1.000
_cell.length_c   1.000
_cell.angle_alpha   90.00
_cell.angle_beta   90.00
_cell.angle_gamma   90.00
#
_symmetry.space_group_name_H-M   'P 1'
#
loop_
_entity.id
_entity.type
_entity.pdbx_description
1 polymer ?
#
loop_
_entity_poly.entity_id
_entity_poly.type
_entity_poly.pdbx_seq_one_letter_code
_entity_poly.pdbx_strand_id
1 'polypeptide(L)'
;YFGWAGLAGRGIYKMVMSVGWNPYFNNSEKTIEPWLLHDFDEDFYGEDLRLVIVGYIRPEANFPSLESLVAKIHEDKKIAEEALELPLYLKYRDDSYLNTSSKQNC
;
A
#
# COMPACT_ATOMS: atom_id res chain seq x y z
N TYR A 1 2.48 -2.96 -6.56
CA TYR A 1 2.08 -1.56 -6.84
C TYR A 1 2.67 -0.65 -5.78
N PHE A 2 2.70 0.67 -6.02
CA PHE A 2 3.10 1.66 -5.02
C PHE A 2 2.23 2.91 -5.08
N GLY A 3 2.26 3.69 -4.00
CA GLY A 3 1.48 4.92 -3.91
C GLY A 3 1.44 5.52 -2.51
N TRP A 4 0.34 6.21 -2.23
CA TRP A 4 0.10 6.89 -0.97
C TRP A 4 -1.08 6.26 -0.22
N ALA A 5 -0.96 6.20 1.09
CA ALA A 5 -1.97 5.68 2.01
C ALA A 5 -2.34 6.76 3.02
N GLY A 6 -3.62 7.08 3.12
CA GLY A 6 -4.18 7.99 4.11
C GLY A 6 -4.86 7.16 5.19
N LEU A 7 -4.43 7.35 6.44
CA LEU A 7 -4.98 6.68 7.61
C LEU A 7 -5.68 7.73 8.47
N ALA A 8 -6.99 7.58 8.64
CA ALA A 8 -7.84 8.59 9.25
C ALA A 8 -7.33 8.99 10.64
N GLY A 9 -6.95 10.27 10.81
CA GLY A 9 -6.46 10.80 12.07
C GLY A 9 -4.99 10.55 12.38
N ARG A 10 -4.26 9.76 11.57
CA ARG A 10 -2.82 9.49 11.77
C ARG A 10 -1.93 10.18 10.73
N GLY A 11 -2.36 10.22 9.47
CA GLY A 11 -1.66 10.97 8.42
C GLY A 11 -1.57 10.24 7.09
N ILE A 12 -0.64 10.69 6.25
CA ILE A 12 -0.41 10.16 4.90
C ILE A 12 0.99 9.55 4.83
N TYR A 13 1.05 8.32 4.33
CA TYR A 13 2.25 7.50 4.30
C TYR A 13 2.52 6.97 2.89
N LYS A 14 3.79 6.73 2.58
CA LYS A 14 4.17 5.95 1.40
C LYS A 14 3.71 4.51 1.60
N MET A 15 3.33 3.83 0.53
CA MET A 15 2.97 2.42 0.59
C MET A 15 3.49 1.64 -0.61
N VAL A 16 3.71 0.35 -0.38
CA VAL A 16 3.71 -0.69 -1.42
C VAL A 16 2.47 -1.54 -1.24
N MET A 17 2.01 -2.18 -2.31
CA MET A 17 0.78 -2.96 -2.27
C MET A 17 0.87 -4.17 -3.18
N SER A 18 0.57 -5.33 -2.61
CA SER A 18 0.34 -6.56 -3.37
C SER A 18 -1.12 -6.61 -3.81
N VAL A 19 -1.34 -7.03 -5.05
CA VAL A 19 -2.68 -7.38 -5.56
C VAL A 19 -2.55 -8.76 -6.12
N GLY A 20 -3.29 -9.72 -5.58
CA GLY A 20 -3.18 -11.12 -5.95
C GLY A 20 -4.50 -11.85 -5.90
N TRP A 21 -4.46 -13.13 -6.22
CA TRP A 21 -5.60 -14.03 -6.08
C TRP A 21 -5.41 -14.87 -4.83
N ASN A 22 -6.47 -15.04 -4.03
CA ASN A 22 -6.42 -15.94 -2.89
C ASN A 22 -6.78 -17.37 -3.34
N PRO A 23 -5.83 -18.31 -3.41
CA PRO A 23 -6.13 -19.67 -3.88
C PRO A 23 -6.87 -20.53 -2.84
N TYR A 24 -7.01 -20.06 -1.59
CA TYR A 24 -7.56 -20.85 -0.47
C TYR A 24 -9.08 -20.69 -0.29
N PHE A 25 -9.66 -19.63 -0.84
CA PHE A 25 -11.10 -19.46 -0.87
C PHE A 25 -11.57 -19.81 -2.27
N ASN A 26 -12.51 -20.74 -2.39
CA ASN A 26 -13.12 -21.16 -3.66
C ASN A 26 -13.91 -20.03 -4.38
N ASN A 27 -13.74 -18.78 -3.96
CA ASN A 27 -14.25 -17.56 -4.55
C ASN A 27 -13.10 -16.81 -5.21
N SER A 28 -13.27 -16.51 -6.50
CA SER A 28 -12.36 -15.80 -7.38
C SER A 28 -12.29 -14.30 -7.04
N GLU A 29 -11.93 -13.97 -5.81
CA GLU A 29 -11.78 -12.60 -5.34
C GLU A 29 -10.30 -12.20 -5.28
N LYS A 30 -10.00 -11.01 -5.80
CA LYS A 30 -8.67 -10.42 -5.72
C LYS A 30 -8.45 -9.86 -4.32
N THR A 31 -7.32 -10.17 -3.71
CA THR A 31 -6.88 -9.54 -2.47
C THR A 31 -6.04 -8.30 -2.76
N ILE A 32 -6.13 -7.33 -1.85
CA ILE A 32 -5.32 -6.13 -1.86
C ILE A 32 -4.66 -6.02 -0.50
N GLU A 33 -3.33 -6.06 -0.47
CA GLU A 33 -2.53 -6.09 0.75
C GLU A 33 -1.53 -4.92 0.72
N PRO A 34 -1.90 -3.75 1.27
CA PRO A 34 -1.00 -2.61 1.38
C PRO A 34 -0.06 -2.78 2.58
N TRP A 35 1.21 -2.46 2.38
CA TRP A 35 2.19 -2.25 3.45
C TRP A 35 2.56 -0.76 3.48
N LEU A 36 2.18 -0.10 4.58
CA LEU A 36 2.55 1.28 4.83
C LEU A 36 4.01 1.32 5.29
N LEU A 37 4.80 2.16 4.64
CA LEU A 37 6.23 2.30 4.89
C LEU A 37 6.47 3.24 6.08
N HIS A 38 5.91 2.86 7.23
CA HIS A 38 5.98 3.58 8.49
C HIS A 38 5.90 2.59 9.65
N ASP A 39 6.67 2.86 10.71
CA ASP A 39 6.64 2.08 11.93
C ASP A 39 5.55 2.65 12.83
N PHE A 40 4.50 1.86 13.08
CA PHE A 40 3.41 2.24 14.00
C PHE A 40 3.66 1.62 15.38
N ASP A 41 3.42 2.40 16.43
CA ASP A 41 3.49 1.91 17.82
C ASP A 41 2.29 1.03 18.20
N GLU A 42 1.17 1.20 17.50
CA GLU A 42 -0.09 0.51 17.75
C GLU A 42 -0.78 0.10 16.45
N ASP A 43 -1.47 -1.04 16.48
CA ASP A 43 -2.33 -1.49 15.39
C ASP A 43 -3.46 -0.48 15.09
N PHE A 44 -4.00 -0.54 13.88
CA PHE A 44 -5.07 0.35 13.39
C PHE A 44 -6.26 -0.43 12.83
N TYR A 45 -6.56 -1.61 13.39
CA TYR A 45 -7.73 -2.39 12.98
C TYR A 45 -9.03 -1.61 13.21
N GLY A 46 -9.90 -1.63 12.20
CA GLY A 46 -11.17 -0.90 12.22
C GLY A 46 -11.05 0.56 11.80
N GLU A 47 -9.83 1.08 11.57
CA GLU A 47 -9.63 2.41 10.99
C GLU A 47 -9.78 2.38 9.46
N ASP A 48 -10.30 3.48 8.91
CA ASP A 48 -10.44 3.64 7.47
C ASP A 48 -9.09 3.92 6.81
N LEU A 49 -8.66 2.97 5.98
CA LEU A 49 -7.47 3.10 5.14
C LEU A 49 -7.85 3.51 3.71
N ARG A 50 -7.29 4.63 3.24
CA ARG A 50 -7.51 5.15 1.88
C ARG A 50 -6.24 5.01 1.05
N LEU A 51 -6.36 4.51 -0.17
CA LEU A 51 -5.21 4.21 -1.02
C LEU A 51 -5.29 5.00 -2.34
N VAL A 52 -4.20 5.65 -2.71
CA VAL A 52 -3.97 6.23 -4.04
C VAL A 52 -2.81 5.50 -4.68
N ILE A 53 -3.13 4.68 -5.68
CA ILE A 53 -2.14 3.88 -6.41
C ILE A 53 -1.64 4.71 -7.59
N VAL A 54 -0.34 4.97 -7.63
CA VAL A 54 0.25 5.89 -8.63
C VAL A 54 1.20 5.18 -9.60
N GLY A 55 1.58 3.94 -9.30
CA GLY A 55 2.47 3.17 -10.16
C GLY A 55 2.50 1.68 -9.90
N TYR A 56 3.09 0.98 -10.87
CA TYR A 56 3.27 -0.46 -10.89
C TYR A 56 4.76 -0.78 -10.78
N ILE A 57 5.10 -1.80 -9.99
CA ILE A 57 6.49 -2.24 -9.79
C ILE A 57 6.78 -3.46 -10.67
N ARG A 58 6.02 -4.55 -10.46
CA ARG A 58 6.25 -5.86 -11.08
C ARG A 58 5.02 -6.76 -10.99
N PRO A 59 4.95 -7.83 -11.78
CA PRO A 59 3.91 -8.84 -11.64
C PRO A 59 4.13 -9.70 -10.38
N GLU A 60 3.10 -10.46 -10.02
CA GLU A 60 3.21 -11.56 -9.07
C GLU A 60 4.29 -12.55 -9.54
N ALA A 61 5.07 -13.06 -8.59
CA ALA A 61 6.18 -13.97 -8.88
C ALA A 61 6.20 -15.08 -7.82
N ASN A 62 6.54 -16.28 -8.24
CA ASN A 62 6.80 -17.38 -7.33
C ASN A 62 8.23 -17.26 -6.81
N PHE A 63 8.40 -17.44 -5.49
CA PHE A 63 9.70 -17.37 -4.84
C PHE A 63 10.12 -18.76 -4.36
N PRO A 64 11.35 -19.22 -4.66
CA PRO A 64 11.81 -20.54 -4.27
C PRO A 64 12.08 -20.66 -2.75
N SER A 65 12.15 -19.54 -2.02
CA SER A 65 12.38 -19.51 -0.58
C SER A 65 11.77 -18.27 0.08
N LEU A 66 11.54 -18.33 1.40
CA LEU A 66 11.12 -17.19 2.20
C LEU A 66 12.13 -16.04 2.14
N GLU A 67 13.43 -16.33 2.16
CA GLU A 67 14.48 -15.32 2.05
C GLU A 67 14.39 -14.54 0.73
N SER A 68 14.19 -15.26 -0.39
CA SER A 68 14.03 -14.62 -1.69
C SER A 68 12.76 -13.77 -1.79
N LEU A 69 11.69 -14.16 -1.10
CA LEU A 69 10.46 -13.36 -0.99
C LEU A 69 10.72 -12.07 -0.20
N VAL A 70 11.32 -12.19 1.00
CA VAL A 70 11.64 -11.05 1.87
C VAL A 70 12.57 -10.07 1.16
N ALA A 71 13.63 -10.57 0.53
CA ALA A 71 14.54 -9.74 -0.26
C ALA A 71 13.82 -8.96 -1.35
N LYS A 72 12.87 -9.61 -2.05
CA LYS A 72 12.10 -8.93 -3.09
C LYS A 72 11.14 -7.88 -2.53
N ILE A 73 10.51 -8.15 -1.39
CA ILE A 73 9.65 -7.17 -0.71
C ILE A 73 10.45 -5.92 -0.31
N HIS A 74 11.68 -6.08 0.19
CA HIS A 74 12.55 -4.95 0.51
C HIS A 74 13.02 -4.17 -0.73
N GLU A 75 13.25 -4.85 -1.85
CA GLU A 75 13.53 -4.20 -3.13
C GLU A 75 12.32 -3.37 -3.61
N ASP A 76 11.11 -3.95 -3.54
CA ASP A 76 9.86 -3.27 -3.90
C ASP A 76 9.65 -2.02 -3.02
N LYS A 77 9.95 -2.10 -1.71
CA LYS A 77 9.95 -0.96 -0.79
C LYS A 77 10.90 0.15 -1.28
N LYS A 78 12.15 -0.19 -1.57
CA LYS A 78 13.16 0.79 -2.01
C LYS A 78 12.74 1.48 -3.30
N ILE A 79 12.25 0.72 -4.28
CA ILE A 79 11.74 1.26 -5.55
C ILE A 79 10.61 2.27 -5.28
N ALA A 80 9.67 1.94 -4.41
CA ALA A 80 8.57 2.83 -4.07
C ALA A 80 9.03 4.09 -3.35
N GLU A 81 9.96 3.98 -2.40
CA GLU A 81 10.51 5.11 -1.66
C GLU A 81 11.17 6.13 -2.60
N GLU A 82 11.98 5.66 -3.55
CA GLU A 82 12.66 6.47 -4.55
C GLU A 82 11.68 7.05 -5.57
N ALA A 83 10.75 6.23 -6.09
CA ALA A 83 9.77 6.68 -7.07
C ALA A 83 8.86 7.78 -6.50
N LEU A 84 8.39 7.65 -5.26
CA LEU A 84 7.44 8.60 -4.66
C LEU A 84 8.03 10.00 -4.40
N GLU A 85 9.36 10.17 -4.49
CA GLU A 85 10.02 11.49 -4.47
C GLU A 85 10.01 12.20 -5.83
N LEU A 86 9.70 11.49 -6.92
CA LEU A 86 9.62 12.12 -8.23
C LEU A 86 8.40 13.06 -8.29
N PRO A 87 8.52 14.29 -8.83
CA PRO A 87 7.41 15.25 -8.89
C PRO A 87 6.12 14.71 -9.51
N LEU A 88 6.24 13.76 -10.44
CA LEU A 88 5.11 13.07 -11.06
C LEU A 88 4.21 12.35 -10.05
N TYR A 89 4.80 11.76 -9.01
CA TYR A 89 4.12 10.95 -8.01
C TYR A 89 3.95 11.68 -6.68
N LEU A 90 4.88 12.57 -6.34
CA LEU A 90 4.87 13.35 -5.10
C LEU A 90 3.61 14.22 -4.97
N LYS A 91 3.12 14.78 -6.08
CA LYS A 91 1.90 15.61 -6.11
C LYS A 91 0.64 14.93 -5.55
N TYR A 92 0.59 13.60 -5.54
CA TYR A 92 -0.55 12.84 -5.02
C TYR A 92 -0.52 12.68 -3.50
N ARG A 93 0.57 13.06 -2.83
CA ARG A 93 0.65 13.08 -1.36
C ARG A 93 -0.42 13.97 -0.75
N ASP A 94 -0.69 15.11 -1.38
CA ASP A 94 -1.63 16.12 -0.88
C ASP A 94 -3.04 15.95 -1.49
N ASP A 95 -3.35 14.77 -2.05
CA ASP A 95 -4.66 14.51 -2.61
C ASP A 95 -5.75 14.61 -1.53
N SER A 96 -6.80 15.38 -1.83
CA SER A 96 -7.95 15.57 -0.94
C SER A 96 -8.63 14.26 -0.53
N TYR A 97 -8.57 13.23 -1.38
CA TYR A 97 -9.13 11.92 -1.10
C TYR A 97 -8.47 11.26 0.13
N LEU A 98 -7.15 11.42 0.28
CA LEU A 98 -6.37 10.84 1.38
C LEU A 98 -6.61 11.53 2.72
N ASN A 99 -7.04 12.80 2.69
CA ASN A 99 -7.28 13.64 3.86
C ASN A 99 -8.73 13.63 4.35
N THR A 100 -9.64 13.05 3.58
CA THR A 100 -11.06 13.06 3.94
C THR A 100 -11.30 12.02 5.03
N SER A 101 -11.59 12.45 6.26
CA SER A 101 -12.18 11.56 7.25
C SER A 101 -13.56 11.15 6.75
N SER A 102 -13.85 9.85 6.71
CA SER A 102 -15.20 9.38 6.43
C SER A 102 -16.13 9.98 7.48
N LYS A 103 -16.91 11.00 7.10
CA LYS A 103 -18.05 11.40 7.91
C LYS A 103 -19.00 10.21 7.89
N GLN A 104 -19.10 9.51 9.02
CA GLN A 104 -20.29 8.71 9.30
C GLN A 104 -21.47 9.70 9.25
N ASN A 105 -22.23 9.67 8.16
CA ASN A 105 -23.56 10.24 8.16
C ASN A 105 -24.41 9.36 9.09
N CYS A 106 -25.14 10.05 9.96
CA CYS A 106 -26.09 9.52 10.94
C CYS A 106 -27.04 8.45 10.40
#